data_AF-A0A7T7R6I2-F1
#
_entry.id   AF-A0A7T7R6I2-F1
#
_cell.length_a   1.000
_cell.length_b   1.000
_cell.length_c   1.000
_cell.angle_alpha   90.00
_cell.angle_beta   90.00
_cell.angle_gamma   90.00
#
_symmetry.space_group_name_H-M   'P 1'
#
loop_
_entity.id
_entity.type
_entity.pdbx_description
1 polymer ?
#
loop_
_entity_poly.entity_id
_entity_poly.type
_entity_poly.pdbx_seq_one_letter_code
_entity_poly.pdbx_strand_id
1 'polypeptide(L)'
;MASLTQERFLRIKDLANIPAKQASTHIYKSGINKGKAKVVNARPASAGLLGVSDKTIWNWVKRGEFPDPIKLSPSVTVWRLSEVQAWMDEKGMEASQ
;
A
#
# COMPACT_ATOMS: atom_id res chain seq x y z
N MET A 1 9.66 -11.80 -32.69
CA MET A 1 10.69 -11.65 -31.63
C MET A 1 9.95 -11.58 -30.31
N ALA A 2 9.84 -12.71 -29.61
CA ALA A 2 9.11 -12.77 -28.34
C ALA A 2 9.93 -12.04 -27.27
N SER A 3 9.47 -10.88 -26.83
CA SER A 3 9.95 -10.23 -25.63
C SER A 3 9.77 -11.22 -24.47
N LEU A 4 10.89 -11.72 -23.93
CA LEU A 4 10.93 -12.50 -22.70
C LEU A 4 10.09 -11.74 -21.66
N THR A 5 8.95 -12.32 -21.29
CA THR A 5 8.12 -11.85 -20.18
C THR A 5 8.99 -11.92 -18.93
N GLN A 6 9.67 -10.82 -18.60
CA GLN A 6 10.33 -10.68 -17.30
C GLN A 6 9.21 -10.68 -16.26
N GLU A 7 8.97 -11.85 -15.67
CA GLU A 7 8.11 -11.97 -14.50
C GLU A 7 8.68 -11.06 -13.41
N ARG A 8 8.00 -9.93 -13.18
CA ARG A 8 8.40 -8.97 -12.17
C ARG A 8 7.95 -9.48 -10.81
N PHE A 9 8.88 -9.56 -9.88
CA PHE A 9 8.59 -9.86 -8.49
C PHE A 9 8.40 -8.56 -7.71
N LEU A 10 7.28 -8.46 -6.99
CA LEU A 10 6.94 -7.33 -6.14
C LEU A 10 7.23 -7.68 -4.68
N ARG A 11 7.83 -6.76 -3.92
CA ARG A 11 7.89 -6.89 -2.46
C ARG A 11 6.69 -6.21 -1.83
N ILE A 12 6.51 -6.45 -0.54
CA ILE A 12 5.46 -5.81 0.27
C ILE A 12 5.49 -4.28 0.14
N LYS A 13 6.67 -3.67 -0.03
CA LYS A 13 6.85 -2.22 -0.21
C LYS A 13 6.40 -1.70 -1.58
N ASP A 14 6.40 -2.54 -2.60
CA ASP A 14 5.93 -2.19 -3.94
C ASP A 14 4.40 -2.35 -4.05
N LEU A 15 3.82 -3.22 -3.22
CA LEU A 15 2.39 -3.49 -3.14
C LEU A 15 1.66 -2.52 -2.20
N ALA A 16 2.21 -2.32 -1.01
CA ALA A 16 1.61 -1.50 0.02
C ALA A 16 1.76 -0.01 -0.29
N ASN A 17 0.64 0.71 -0.27
CA ASN A 17 0.61 2.16 -0.33
C ASN A 17 -0.14 2.66 0.91
N ILE A 18 0.45 3.62 1.60
CA ILE A 18 -0.26 4.40 2.62
C ILE A 18 -0.89 5.58 1.86
N PRO A 19 -2.22 5.58 1.64
CA PRO A 19 -2.86 6.63 0.86
C PRO A 19 -2.55 7.99 1.48
N ALA A 20 -2.38 9.03 0.66
CA ALA A 20 -2.11 10.38 1.13
C ALA A 20 -3.18 10.78 2.16
N LYS A 21 -2.78 10.84 3.43
CA LYS A 21 -3.68 11.32 4.48
C LYS A 21 -3.53 12.84 4.53
N GLN A 22 -4.57 13.53 4.08
CA GLN A 22 -4.65 14.97 4.22
C GLN A 22 -4.55 15.35 5.70
N ALA A 23 -3.74 16.36 6.00
CA ALA A 23 -3.48 16.77 7.37
C ALA A 23 -4.77 17.27 8.03
N SER A 24 -4.98 16.92 9.30
CA SER A 24 -6.09 17.47 10.08
C SER A 24 -5.57 18.68 10.86
N THR A 25 -6.27 19.81 10.71
CA THR A 25 -5.92 21.06 11.38
C THR A 25 -6.53 21.06 12.78
N HIS A 26 -5.68 21.02 13.82
CA HIS A 26 -6.13 21.19 15.18
C HIS A 26 -6.16 22.69 15.55
N ILE A 27 -7.36 23.22 15.83
CA ILE A 27 -7.57 24.62 16.22
C ILE A 27 -7.71 24.70 17.74
N TYR A 28 -6.81 25.43 18.40
CA TYR A 28 -6.87 25.63 19.85
C TYR A 28 -8.01 26.57 20.23
N LYS A 29 -8.88 26.12 21.14
CA LYS A 29 -10.13 26.82 21.52
C LYS A 29 -9.96 27.84 22.65
N SER A 30 -8.85 27.84 23.39
CA SER A 30 -8.64 28.73 24.55
C SER A 30 -7.16 28.99 24.87
N GLY A 31 -6.90 30.01 25.69
CA GLY A 31 -5.55 30.41 26.14
C GLY A 31 -4.78 31.33 25.18
N ILE A 32 -3.49 31.56 25.46
CA ILE A 32 -2.58 32.42 24.68
C ILE A 32 -2.42 31.95 23.21
N ASN A 33 -2.78 30.70 22.93
CA ASN A 33 -2.73 30.09 21.60
C ASN A 33 -4.10 29.99 20.91
N LYS A 34 -5.16 30.62 21.46
CA LYS A 34 -6.49 30.68 20.84
C LYS A 34 -6.37 31.24 19.42
N GLY A 35 -6.85 30.47 18.43
CA GLY A 35 -6.78 30.83 17.02
C GLY A 35 -5.52 30.35 16.28
N LYS A 36 -4.53 29.77 16.97
CA LYS A 36 -3.43 29.08 16.28
C LYS A 36 -3.87 27.70 15.81
N ALA A 37 -3.48 27.36 14.60
CA ALA A 37 -3.71 26.07 13.99
C ALA A 37 -2.41 25.26 14.03
N LYS A 38 -2.46 24.03 14.56
CA LYS A 38 -1.38 23.06 14.41
C LYS A 38 -1.77 22.07 13.32
N VAL A 39 -0.96 22.00 12.27
CA VAL A 39 -1.04 20.94 11.27
C VAL A 39 -0.54 19.65 11.91
N VAL A 40 -1.42 18.65 12.03
CA VAL A 40 -1.08 17.36 12.65
C VAL A 40 -1.26 16.24 11.62
N ASN A 41 -0.30 15.30 11.59
CA ASN A 41 -0.32 14.06 10.81
C ASN A 41 -0.33 14.20 9.27
N ALA A 42 0.40 15.17 8.71
CA ALA A 42 0.70 15.15 7.27
C ALA A 42 1.67 13.99 6.96
N ARG A 43 1.30 13.09 6.03
CA ARG A 43 2.19 12.05 5.50
C ARG A 43 2.07 11.97 3.98
N PRO A 44 3.19 11.97 3.24
CA PRO A 44 3.17 11.88 1.78
C PRO A 44 2.69 10.49 1.32
N ALA A 45 2.08 10.41 0.14
CA ALA A 45 1.74 9.13 -0.50
C ALA A 45 3.02 8.35 -0.81
N SER A 46 3.04 7.08 -0.44
CA SER A 46 4.09 6.14 -0.86
C SER A 46 3.65 5.45 -2.15
N ALA A 47 4.45 5.45 -3.21
CA ALA A 47 4.10 4.77 -4.46
C ALA A 47 3.92 3.26 -4.23
N GLY A 48 2.68 2.76 -4.34
CA GLY A 48 2.36 1.34 -4.25
C GLY A 48 1.01 1.04 -4.93
N LEU A 49 0.91 -0.17 -5.49
CA LEU A 49 -0.15 -0.57 -6.43
C LEU A 49 -1.55 -0.64 -5.81
N LEU A 50 -1.67 -1.00 -4.53
CA LEU A 50 -2.96 -1.40 -3.94
C LEU A 50 -3.62 -0.37 -3.02
N GLY A 51 -2.96 0.75 -2.71
CA GLY A 51 -3.54 1.74 -1.78
C GLY A 51 -3.74 1.27 -0.33
N VAL A 52 -3.18 0.11 0.06
CA VAL A 52 -3.36 -0.49 1.40
C VAL A 52 -2.06 -0.64 2.17
N SER A 53 -2.14 -0.69 3.50
CA SER A 53 -0.98 -0.91 4.37
C SER A 53 -0.42 -2.33 4.25
N ASP A 54 0.86 -2.50 4.58
CA ASP A 54 1.54 -3.81 4.64
C ASP A 54 0.77 -4.83 5.49
N LYS A 55 0.25 -4.37 6.64
CA LYS A 55 -0.51 -5.21 7.57
C LYS A 55 -1.82 -5.72 6.97
N THR A 56 -2.46 -4.91 6.13
CA THR A 56 -3.69 -5.29 5.43
C THR A 56 -3.40 -6.44 4.45
N ILE A 57 -2.32 -6.32 3.67
CA ILE A 57 -1.90 -7.36 2.72
C ILE A 57 -1.59 -8.66 3.45
N TRP A 58 -0.79 -8.59 4.53
CA TRP A 58 -0.51 -9.78 5.34
C TRP A 58 -1.76 -10.41 5.98
N ASN A 59 -2.76 -9.60 6.32
CA ASN A 59 -4.05 -10.12 6.79
C ASN A 59 -4.80 -10.85 5.67
N TRP A 60 -4.79 -10.35 4.44
CA TRP A 60 -5.41 -11.05 3.31
C TRP A 60 -4.68 -12.35 2.98
N VAL A 61 -3.34 -12.34 3.01
CA VAL A 61 -2.52 -13.56 2.87
C VAL A 61 -2.90 -14.58 3.95
N LYS A 62 -3.00 -14.16 5.22
CA LYS A 62 -3.44 -15.05 6.30
C LYS A 62 -4.87 -15.56 6.14
N ARG A 63 -5.74 -14.79 5.48
CA ARG A 63 -7.12 -15.19 5.15
C ARG A 63 -7.20 -16.08 3.91
N GLY A 64 -6.11 -16.26 3.17
CA GLY A 64 -6.10 -16.96 1.89
C GLY A 64 -6.81 -16.19 0.77
N GLU A 65 -7.03 -14.88 0.96
CA GLU A 65 -7.67 -14.03 -0.04
C GLU A 65 -6.69 -13.38 -0.99
N PHE A 66 -5.38 -13.44 -0.74
CA PHE A 66 -4.34 -12.79 -1.55
C PHE A 66 -3.36 -13.84 -2.10
N PRO A 67 -2.68 -13.61 -3.24
CA PRO A 67 -1.72 -14.54 -3.80
C PRO A 67 -0.66 -15.00 -2.79
N ASP A 68 -0.24 -16.25 -2.95
CA ASP A 68 0.69 -16.88 -2.03
C ASP A 68 2.05 -16.15 -1.99
N PRO A 69 2.57 -15.87 -0.78
CA PRO A 69 3.87 -15.23 -0.62
C PRO A 69 5.00 -16.20 -1.01
N ILE A 70 5.83 -15.81 -1.97
CA ILE A 70 7.03 -16.56 -2.34
C ILE A 70 8.18 -16.09 -1.44
N LYS A 71 8.73 -16.99 -0.63
CA LYS A 71 9.91 -16.71 0.20
C LYS A 71 11.18 -16.90 -0.62
N LEU A 72 11.87 -15.80 -0.92
CA LEU A 72 13.17 -15.83 -1.60
C LEU A 72 14.33 -16.02 -0.61
N SER A 73 14.19 -15.47 0.60
CA SER A 73 15.16 -15.63 1.69
C SER A 73 14.44 -15.55 3.05
N PRO A 74 15.12 -15.81 4.18
CA PRO A 74 14.51 -15.73 5.52
C PRO A 74 13.84 -14.39 5.84
N SER A 75 14.25 -13.30 5.18
CA SER A 75 13.73 -11.95 5.39
C SER A 75 13.03 -11.34 4.16
N VAL A 76 13.12 -12.00 2.99
CA VAL A 76 12.58 -11.47 1.74
C VAL A 76 11.42 -12.32 1.25
N THR A 77 10.23 -11.71 1.27
CA THR A 77 9.00 -12.24 0.68
C THR A 77 8.62 -11.40 -0.52
N VAL A 78 8.31 -12.09 -1.62
CA VAL A 78 7.92 -11.50 -2.90
C VAL A 78 6.64 -12.13 -3.42
N TRP A 79 5.95 -11.41 -4.30
CA TRP A 79 4.77 -11.87 -5.03
C TRP A 79 5.01 -11.72 -6.53
N ARG A 80 4.40 -12.59 -7.34
CA ARG A 80 4.42 -12.45 -8.79
C ARG A 80 3.47 -11.34 -9.21
N LEU A 81 3.95 -10.42 -10.04
CA LEU A 81 3.11 -9.34 -10.59
C LEU A 81 1.88 -9.90 -11.32
N SER A 82 2.04 -10.99 -12.08
CA SER A 82 0.93 -11.62 -12.81
C SER A 82 -0.20 -12.10 -11.91
N GLU A 83 0.13 -12.72 -10.77
CA GLU A 83 -0.89 -13.20 -9.82
C GLU A 83 -1.56 -12.06 -9.06
N VAL A 84 -0.79 -11.03 -8.70
CA VAL A 84 -1.35 -9.82 -8.08
C VAL A 84 -2.28 -9.10 -9.07
N GLN A 85 -1.92 -9.04 -10.36
CA GLN A 85 -2.75 -8.42 -11.39
C GLN A 85 -4.04 -9.20 -11.61
N ALA A 86 -3.96 -10.54 -11.70
CA ALA A 86 -5.15 -11.39 -11.79
C ALA A 86 -6.05 -11.21 -10.57
N TRP A 87 -5.47 -11.18 -9.38
CA TRP A 87 -6.20 -10.94 -8.14
C TRP A 87 -6.89 -9.56 -8.10
N MET A 88 -6.22 -8.51 -8.60
CA MET A 88 -6.81 -7.18 -8.69
C MET A 88 -8.00 -7.16 -9.65
N ASP A 89 -7.90 -7.86 -10.78
CA ASP A 89 -8.99 -8.03 -11.76
C ASP A 89 -10.18 -8.77 -11.14
N GLU A 90 -9.94 -9.88 -10.44
CA GLU A 90 -10.97 -10.64 -9.73
C GLU A 90 -11.70 -9.83 -8.65
N LYS A 91 -11.01 -8.91 -7.98
CA LYS A 91 -11.60 -8.03 -6.95
C LYS A 91 -12.18 -6.74 -7.54
N GLY A 92 -12.06 -6.49 -8.85
CA GLY A 92 -12.48 -5.25 -9.49
C GLY A 92 -11.73 -4.00 -8.96
N MET A 93 -10.51 -4.20 -8.46
CA MET A 93 -9.67 -3.10 -7.98
C MET A 93 -8.90 -2.53 -9.16
N GLU A 94 -9.40 -1.44 -9.73
CA GLU A 94 -8.66 -0.69 -10.73
C GLU A 94 -7.52 0.08 -10.04
N ALA A 95 -6.28 -0.19 -10.45
CA ALA A 95 -5.13 0.55 -9.99
C ALA A 95 -5.36 2.03 -10.30
N SER A 96 -5.60 2.84 -9.26
CA SER A 96 -5.71 4.28 -9.40
C SER A 96 -4.31 4.82 -9.72
N GLN A 97 -4.02 4.93 -11.03
CA GLN A 97 -2.81 5.56 -11.56
C GLN A 97 -2.82 7.06 -11.28
#